data_AF-A0A923NCL4-F1
#
_entry.id   AF-A0A923NCL4-F1
#
_cell.length_a   1.000
_cell.length_b   1.000
_cell.length_c   1.000
_cell.angle_alpha   90.00
_cell.angle_beta   90.00
_cell.angle_gamma   90.00
#
_symmetry.space_group_name_H-M   'P 1'
#
loop_
_entity.id
_entity.type
_entity.pdbx_description
1 polymer ?
#
loop_
_entity_poly.entity_id
_entity_poly.type
_entity_poly.pdbx_seq_one_letter_code
_entity_poly.pdbx_strand_id
1 'polypeptide(L)'
;MAEKKELYGYEEDDILTLEFDDGEEEECGILGVFDALGKEYIALNPLGTEDVYLYGYKEYEEDYELIDIADEDEFAKVVKEFEQLAVEEA
;
A
#
# COMPACT_ATOMS: atom_id res chain seq x y z
N MET A 1 20.01 25.79 7.65
CA MET A 1 18.74 25.84 6.91
C MET A 1 18.19 24.42 6.86
N ALA A 2 17.92 23.87 8.04
CA ALA A 2 17.25 22.59 8.19
C ALA A 2 15.97 22.89 8.99
N GLU A 3 15.00 21.98 8.94
CA GLU A 3 13.72 22.05 9.64
C GLU A 3 12.61 22.75 8.85
N LYS A 4 12.15 22.03 7.82
CA LYS A 4 10.73 21.97 7.46
C LYS A 4 10.39 20.50 7.16
N LYS A 5 10.55 19.63 8.17
CA LYS A 5 10.06 18.24 8.16
C LYS A 5 8.96 18.12 9.22
N GLU A 6 7.94 18.97 9.13
CA GLU A 6 6.77 18.95 10.00
C GLU A 6 5.57 19.41 9.16
N LEU A 7 4.87 18.51 8.46
CA LEU A 7 3.52 18.87 7.96
C LEU A 7 2.50 17.73 7.84
N TYR A 8 2.83 16.45 7.84
CA TYR A 8 1.79 15.41 7.74
C TYR A 8 1.79 14.52 8.98
N GLY A 9 0.73 14.66 9.78
CA GLY A 9 0.44 13.80 10.92
C GLY A 9 -0.08 12.43 10.46
N TYR A 10 0.77 11.71 9.74
CA TYR A 10 0.77 10.25 9.70
C TYR A 10 1.94 9.82 10.58
N GLU A 11 1.81 8.74 11.34
CA GLU A 11 2.99 8.15 11.99
C GLU A 11 3.97 7.75 10.87
N GLU A 12 5.29 7.92 11.06
CA GLU A 12 6.29 7.66 10.00
C GLU A 12 6.23 6.20 9.48
N ASP A 13 5.56 5.30 10.20
CA ASP A 13 5.34 3.90 9.86
C ASP A 13 4.19 3.65 8.85
N ASP A 14 3.30 4.62 8.62
CA ASP A 14 2.14 4.48 7.71
C ASP A 14 2.34 5.20 6.36
N ILE A 15 3.50 5.81 6.09
CA ILE A 15 3.79 6.41 4.77
C ILE A 15 4.97 5.68 4.12
N LEU A 16 4.70 5.10 2.95
CA LEU A 16 5.67 4.44 2.07
C LEU A 16 6.01 5.36 0.91
N THR A 17 7.30 5.64 0.72
CA THR A 17 7.79 6.27 -0.52
C THR A 17 7.87 5.21 -1.61
N LEU A 18 7.02 5.33 -2.62
CA LEU A 18 7.00 4.43 -3.77
C LEU A 18 7.79 5.07 -4.91
N GLU A 19 8.86 4.39 -5.34
CA GLU A 19 9.66 4.78 -6.51
C GLU A 19 9.09 4.06 -7.74
N PHE A 20 8.60 4.83 -8.71
CA PHE A 20 8.14 4.30 -9.99
C PHE A 20 9.32 4.09 -10.95
N ASP A 21 9.18 3.17 -11.92
CA ASP A 21 10.20 2.88 -12.94
C ASP A 21 10.58 4.11 -13.81
N ASP A 22 9.72 5.14 -13.84
CA ASP A 22 10.00 6.42 -14.52
C ASP A 22 10.94 7.35 -13.73
N GLY A 23 11.25 6.99 -12.47
CA GLY A 23 12.08 7.78 -11.54
C GLY A 23 11.30 8.84 -10.76
N GLU A 24 9.97 8.79 -10.77
CA GLU A 24 9.12 9.58 -9.88
C GLU A 24 9.01 8.89 -8.51
N GLU A 25 9.17 9.66 -7.44
CA GLU A 25 8.98 9.23 -6.06
C GLU A 25 7.68 9.84 -5.55
N GLU A 26 6.73 9.02 -5.10
CA GLU A 26 5.47 9.49 -4.51
C GLU A 26 5.28 8.97 -3.09
N GLU A 27 4.73 9.82 -2.22
CA GLU A 27 4.38 9.44 -0.85
C GLU A 27 3.00 8.78 -0.84
N CYS A 28 2.97 7.48 -0.54
CA CYS A 28 1.76 6.69 -0.44
C CYS A 28 1.49 6.35 1.04
N GLY A 29 0.28 6.61 1.52
CA GLY A 29 -0.16 6.12 2.82
C GLY A 29 -0.45 4.62 2.74
N ILE A 30 0.23 3.81 3.55
CA ILE A 30 -0.12 2.40 3.76
C ILE A 30 -1.45 2.38 4.52
N LEU A 31 -2.47 1.76 3.92
CA LEU A 31 -3.74 1.50 4.60
C LEU A 31 -3.67 0.22 5.42
N GLY A 32 -2.82 -0.73 5.01
CA GLY A 32 -2.56 -1.97 5.73
C GLY A 32 -1.98 -3.06 4.82
N VAL A 33 -1.45 -4.10 5.45
CA VAL A 33 -1.02 -5.34 4.80
C VAL A 33 -1.90 -6.50 5.26
N PHE A 34 -2.27 -7.40 4.35
CA PHE A 34 -3.12 -8.54 4.66
C PHE A 34 -2.78 -9.75 3.78
N ASP A 35 -3.07 -10.94 4.30
CA ASP A 35 -2.99 -12.20 3.57
C ASP A 35 -4.31 -12.42 2.83
N ALA A 36 -4.23 -12.73 1.53
CA ALA A 36 -5.37 -13.21 0.77
C ALA A 36 -4.89 -14.27 -0.22
N LEU A 37 -5.73 -15.25 -0.58
CA LEU A 37 -5.40 -16.22 -1.63
C LEU A 37 -4.06 -16.99 -1.43
N GLY A 38 -3.53 -17.03 -0.20
CA GLY A 38 -2.22 -17.59 0.11
C GLY A 38 -1.02 -16.76 -0.35
N LYS A 39 -1.20 -15.43 -0.51
CA LYS A 39 -0.16 -14.44 -0.78
C LYS A 39 -0.40 -13.21 0.10
N GLU A 40 0.63 -12.44 0.35
CA GLU A 40 0.51 -11.16 1.06
C GLU A 40 0.19 -10.04 0.08
N TYR A 41 -0.62 -9.09 0.51
CA TYR A 41 -1.04 -7.92 -0.24
C TYR A 41 -0.91 -6.68 0.63
N ILE A 42 -0.61 -5.56 -0.02
CA ILE A 42 -0.54 -4.24 0.60
C ILE A 42 -1.54 -3.31 -0.08
N ALA A 43 -2.30 -2.60 0.75
CA ALA A 43 -3.16 -1.51 0.33
C ALA A 43 -2.44 -0.19 0.57
N LEU A 44 -2.30 0.60 -0.49
CA LEU A 44 -1.64 1.89 -0.52
C LEU A 44 -2.62 2.95 -1.01
N ASN A 45 -2.59 4.14 -0.44
CA ASN A 45 -3.36 5.29 -0.89
C ASN A 45 -2.40 6.43 -1.22
N PRO A 46 -2.27 6.85 -2.50
CA PRO A 46 -1.43 7.97 -2.86
C PRO A 46 -1.92 9.26 -2.19
N LEU A 47 -1.02 9.99 -1.55
CA LEU A 47 -1.39 11.23 -0.87
C LEU A 47 -1.85 12.28 -1.89
N GLY A 48 -3.16 12.54 -1.91
CA GLY A 48 -3.77 13.49 -2.85
C GLY A 48 -4.83 12.89 -3.76
N THR A 49 -5.06 11.58 -3.69
CA THR A 49 -6.23 10.93 -4.30
C THR A 49 -7.13 10.25 -3.26
N GLU A 50 -8.33 9.90 -3.68
CA GLU A 50 -9.27 9.02 -2.95
C GLU A 50 -9.13 7.55 -3.42
N ASP A 51 -8.22 7.27 -4.36
CA ASP A 51 -7.97 5.93 -4.89
C ASP A 51 -7.11 5.07 -3.96
N VAL A 52 -7.38 3.77 -3.96
CA VAL A 52 -6.57 2.77 -3.24
C VAL A 52 -5.91 1.85 -4.26
N TYR A 53 -4.61 1.72 -4.17
CA TYR A 53 -3.81 0.77 -4.94
C TYR A 53 -3.55 -0.49 -4.13
N LEU A 54 -3.85 -1.64 -4.73
CA LEU A 54 -3.58 -2.94 -4.12
C LEU A 54 -2.47 -3.62 -4.92
N TYR A 55 -1.40 -3.97 -4.22
CA TYR A 55 -0.28 -4.70 -4.77
C TYR A 55 -0.06 -5.97 -3.97
N GLY A 56 0.42 -7.03 -4.63
CA GLY A 56 0.99 -8.17 -3.94
C GLY A 56 2.24 -7.72 -3.19
N TYR A 57 2.24 -7.87 -1.87
CA TYR A 57 3.42 -7.66 -1.05
C TYR A 57 4.22 -8.95 -1.01
N LYS A 58 5.50 -8.90 -1.32
CA LYS A 58 6.38 -10.05 -1.22
C LYS A 58 7.67 -9.68 -0.52
N GLU A 59 7.81 -10.17 0.70
CA GLU A 59 9.02 -10.03 1.48
C GLU A 59 10.10 -11.01 1.00
N TYR A 60 11.33 -10.48 0.85
CA TYR A 60 12.57 -11.21 0.63
C TYR A 60 13.50 -10.99 1.82
N GLU A 61 14.62 -11.73 1.91
CA GLU A 61 15.51 -11.71 3.09
C GLU A 61 16.08 -10.32 3.45
N GLU A 62 16.24 -9.42 2.48
CA GLU A 62 16.77 -8.06 2.69
C GLU A 62 15.95 -6.96 1.96
N ASP A 63 14.90 -7.34 1.23
CA ASP A 63 14.14 -6.45 0.34
C ASP A 63 12.65 -6.84 0.29
N TYR A 64 11.81 -5.98 -0.28
CA TYR A 64 10.40 -6.29 -0.58
C TYR A 64 10.10 -5.93 -2.04
N GLU A 65 9.16 -6.65 -2.65
CA GLU A 65 8.69 -6.37 -4.02
C GLU A 65 7.18 -6.18 -4.00
N LEU A 66 6.73 -5.11 -4.68
CA LEU A 66 5.33 -4.84 -4.93
C LEU A 66 4.98 -5.39 -6.31
N ILE A 67 4.01 -6.30 -6.35
CA ILE A 67 3.61 -7.00 -7.56
C ILE A 67 2.24 -6.51 -7.99
N ASP A 68 2.13 -5.99 -9.21
CA ASP A 68 0.85 -5.54 -9.77
C ASP A 68 -0.11 -6.72 -9.99
N ILE A 69 -1.36 -6.55 -9.57
CA ILE A 69 -2.41 -7.56 -9.69
C ILE A 69 -3.08 -7.40 -11.06
N ALA A 70 -2.49 -8.00 -12.08
CA ALA A 70 -3.02 -7.93 -13.45
C ALA A 70 -4.32 -8.72 -13.67
N ASP A 71 -4.67 -9.63 -12.75
CA ASP A 71 -5.87 -10.47 -12.84
C ASP A 71 -7.04 -9.83 -12.08
N GLU A 72 -8.09 -9.43 -12.80
CA GLU A 72 -9.27 -8.76 -12.22
C GLU A 72 -10.00 -9.63 -11.17
N ASP A 73 -9.96 -10.97 -11.32
CA ASP A 73 -10.61 -11.91 -10.39
C ASP A 73 -9.78 -12.06 -9.10
N GLU A 74 -8.45 -11.99 -9.20
CA GLU A 74 -7.53 -11.87 -8.06
C GLU A 74 -7.76 -10.54 -7.34
N PHE A 75 -7.72 -9.42 -8.06
CA PHE A 75 -7.93 -8.09 -7.49
C PHE A 75 -9.26 -7.97 -6.77
N ALA A 76 -10.37 -8.42 -7.38
CA ALA A 76 -11.69 -8.36 -6.75
C ALA A 76 -11.79 -9.17 -5.45
N LYS A 77 -11.05 -10.28 -5.33
CA LYS A 77 -11.00 -11.06 -4.09
C LYS A 77 -10.16 -10.37 -3.02
N VAL A 78 -9.04 -9.79 -3.42
CA VAL A 78 -8.13 -9.03 -2.55
C VAL A 78 -8.84 -7.79 -1.99
N VAL A 79 -9.53 -7.03 -2.85
CA VAL A 79 -10.42 -5.92 -2.45
C VAL A 79 -11.46 -6.41 -1.45
N LYS A 80 -12.16 -7.51 -1.78
CA LYS A 80 -13.22 -8.01 -0.91
C LYS A 80 -12.72 -8.44 0.47
N GLU A 81 -11.56 -9.09 0.54
CA GLU A 81 -10.91 -9.43 1.82
C GLU A 81 -10.55 -8.17 2.60
N PHE A 82 -9.91 -7.19 1.93
CA PHE A 82 -9.58 -5.90 2.54
C PHE A 82 -10.82 -5.18 3.08
N GLU A 83 -11.90 -5.07 2.29
CA GLU A 83 -13.16 -4.46 2.72
C GLU A 83 -13.79 -5.24 3.88
N GLN A 84 -13.73 -6.57 3.88
CA GLN A 84 -14.22 -7.39 4.99
C GLN A 84 -13.45 -7.10 6.28
N LEU A 85 -12.12 -7.05 6.21
CA LEU A 85 -11.25 -6.79 7.35
C LEU A 85 -11.43 -5.36 7.86
N ALA A 86 -11.51 -4.38 6.96
CA ALA A 86 -11.71 -2.97 7.30
C ALA A 86 -13.09 -2.69 7.90
N VAL A 87 -14.13 -3.42 7.48
CA VAL A 87 -15.49 -3.28 8.02
C VAL A 87 -15.65 -3.97 9.39
N GLU A 88 -14.89 -5.01 9.68
CA GLU A 88 -14.99 -5.74 10.97
C GLU A 88 -14.43 -4.93 12.16
N GLU A 89 -13.73 -3.83 11.91
CA GLU A 89 -13.22 -2.87 12.91
C GLU A 89 -14.11 -1.61 13.10
N ALA A 90 -15.34 -1.58 12.56
CA ALA A 90 -16.27 -0.43 12.64
C ALA A 90 -17.44 -0.59 13.62
#